data_AF-A0AAA9TNB7-F1
#
_entry.id   AF-A0AAA9TNB7-F1
#
_cell.length_a   1.000
_cell.length_b   1.000
_cell.length_c   1.000
_cell.angle_alpha   90.00
_cell.angle_beta   90.00
_cell.angle_gamma   90.00
#
_symmetry.space_group_name_H-M   'P 1'
#
loop_
_entity.id
_entity.type
_entity.pdbx_description
1 polymer ?
#
loop_
_entity_poly.entity_id
_entity_poly.type
_entity_poly.pdbx_seq_one_letter_code
_entity_poly.pdbx_strand_id
1 'polypeptide(L)'
;QIKHFPEFLVLQEGENFTTYCNSSSTFYSLQWYKQRPGGSPVLLMILAKVGEVKTQRRWTGRLGESKQHSSLHLTAAQLSDA
;
A
#
# COMPACT_ATOMS: atom_id res chain seq x y z
N GLN A 1 9.12 -6.67 13.32
CA GLN A 1 9.74 -5.79 12.30
C GLN A 1 8.85 -5.76 11.07
N ILE A 2 8.67 -4.59 10.44
CA ILE A 2 7.91 -4.44 9.20
C ILE A 2 8.88 -4.52 8.02
N LYS A 3 8.48 -5.21 6.94
CA LYS A 3 9.20 -5.28 5.67
C LYS A 3 8.25 -4.94 4.53
N HIS A 4 8.64 -4.01 3.66
CA HIS A 4 7.88 -3.71 2.44
C HIS A 4 8.60 -4.28 1.20
N PHE A 5 7.84 -4.61 0.16
CA PHE A 5 8.37 -5.12 -1.09
C PHE A 5 7.45 -4.78 -2.27
N PRO A 6 7.96 -4.34 -3.44
CA PRO A 6 9.38 -4.03 -3.70
C PRO A 6 9.84 -2.77 -2.94
N GLU A 7 11.16 -2.65 -2.74
CA GLU A 7 11.77 -1.45 -2.14
C GLU A 7 11.88 -0.30 -3.16
N PHE A 8 12.11 -0.66 -4.42
CA PHE A 8 12.19 0.25 -5.54
C PHE A 8 11.59 -0.41 -6.78
N LEU A 9 10.89 0.38 -7.60
CA LEU A 9 10.28 -0.07 -8.83
C LEU A 9 10.23 1.08 -9.83
N VAL A 10 10.59 0.81 -11.08
CA VAL A 10 10.37 1.73 -12.21
C VAL A 10 9.14 1.25 -12.95
N LEU A 11 8.22 2.17 -13.22
CA LEU A 11 6.95 1.90 -13.90
C LEU A 11 6.76 2.87 -15.06
N GLN A 12 6.13 2.40 -16.12
CA GLN A 12 5.59 3.25 -17.18
C GLN A 12 4.18 3.73 -16.81
N GLU A 13 3.79 4.88 -17.36
CA GLU A 13 2.43 5.39 -17.20
C GLU A 13 1.42 4.37 -17.76
N GLY A 14 0.32 4.16 -17.04
CA GLY A 14 -0.70 3.17 -17.36
C GLY A 14 -0.43 1.76 -16.82
N GLU A 15 0.77 1.46 -16.31
CA GLU A 15 1.04 0.16 -15.70
C GLU A 15 0.35 0.01 -14.34
N ASN A 16 -0.01 -1.22 -14.01
CA ASN A 16 -0.51 -1.56 -12.68
C ASN A 16 0.67 -2.02 -11.82
N PHE A 17 0.64 -1.73 -10.53
CA PHE A 17 1.61 -2.30 -9.60
C PHE A 17 0.98 -2.69 -8.28
N THR A 18 1.63 -3.61 -7.58
CA THR A 18 1.27 -4.00 -6.21
C THR A 18 2.51 -3.95 -5.33
N THR A 19 2.41 -3.25 -4.22
CA THR A 19 3.39 -3.32 -3.13
C THR A 19 2.80 -4.07 -1.94
N TYR A 20 3.66 -4.70 -1.15
CA TYR A 20 3.32 -5.57 -0.05
C TYR A 20 4.00 -5.08 1.22
N CYS A 21 3.36 -5.33 2.35
CA CYS A 21 3.85 -5.03 3.68
C CYS A 21 3.64 -6.27 4.56
N ASN A 22 4.73 -6.77 5.13
CA ASN A 22 4.75 -7.94 6.00
C ASN A 22 5.28 -7.56 7.37
N SER A 23 4.74 -8.18 8.41
CA SER A 23 5.18 -8.01 9.79
C SER A 23 5.31 -9.35 10.49
N SER A 24 6.30 -9.47 11.36
CA SER A 24 6.45 -10.61 12.26
C SER A 24 5.35 -10.68 13.34
N SER A 25 4.63 -9.57 13.56
CA SER A 25 3.54 -9.44 14.53
C SER A 25 2.26 -8.95 13.85
N THR A 26 1.12 -9.23 14.48
CA THR A 26 -0.18 -8.80 13.96
C THR A 26 -0.33 -7.27 14.00
N PHE A 27 -0.92 -6.70 12.97
CA PHE A 27 -1.26 -5.29 12.89
C PHE A 27 -2.52 -5.03 13.74
N TYR A 28 -2.47 -4.02 14.60
CA TYR A 28 -3.69 -3.45 15.18
C TYR A 28 -4.51 -2.77 14.08
N SER A 29 -3.85 -1.86 13.35
CA SER A 29 -4.28 -1.26 12.10
C SER A 29 -3.07 -1.09 11.19
N LEU A 30 -3.26 -1.25 9.88
CA LEU A 30 -2.28 -0.95 8.87
C LEU A 30 -2.69 0.32 8.11
N GLN A 31 -1.72 1.21 7.88
CA GLN A 31 -1.94 2.50 7.25
C GLN A 31 -1.00 2.63 6.06
N TRP A 32 -1.56 2.88 4.88
CA TRP A 32 -0.79 3.14 3.67
C TRP A 32 -0.62 4.64 3.48
N TYR A 33 0.62 5.07 3.31
CA TYR A 33 0.98 6.47 3.05
C TYR A 33 1.68 6.59 1.70
N LYS A 34 1.53 7.77 1.09
CA LYS A 34 2.29 8.21 -0.07
C LYS A 34 3.10 9.44 0.32
N GLN A 35 4.36 9.49 -0.11
CA GLN A 35 5.22 10.64 0.12
C GLN A 35 6.02 10.93 -1.13
N ARG A 36 5.97 12.18 -1.59
CA ARG A 36 6.87 12.68 -2.62
C ARG A 36 8.21 13.08 -2.01
N PRO A 37 9.32 13.07 -2.75
CA PRO A 37 10.58 13.63 -2.29
C PRO A 37 10.39 15.05 -1.75
N GLY A 38 10.82 15.31 -0.51
CA GLY A 38 10.68 16.61 0.16
C GLY A 38 9.27 16.96 0.67
N GLY A 39 8.26 16.13 0.42
CA GLY A 39 6.89 16.35 0.89
C GLY A 39 6.58 15.68 2.23
N SER A 40 5.44 16.02 2.83
CA SER A 40 4.90 15.32 4.00
C SER A 40 4.16 14.02 3.60
N PRO A 41 4.14 12.99 4.46
CA PRO A 41 3.33 11.80 4.22
C PRO A 41 1.84 12.14 4.10
N VAL A 42 1.20 11.61 3.05
CA VAL A 42 -0.23 11.72 2.81
C VAL A 42 -0.86 10.36 3.01
N LEU A 43 -1.83 10.27 3.93
CA LEU A 43 -2.57 9.03 4.18
C LEU A 43 -3.40 8.66 2.95
N LEU A 44 -3.18 7.45 2.43
CA LEU A 44 -4.01 6.87 1.38
C LEU A 44 -5.20 6.14 1.99
N MET A 45 -4.96 5.26 2.96
CA MET A 45 -6.01 4.48 3.62
C MET A 45 -5.56 3.81 4.92
N ILE A 46 -6.56 3.42 5.71
CA ILE A 46 -6.42 2.63 6.95
C ILE A 46 -7.20 1.34 6.76
N LEU A 47 -6.59 0.21 7.14
CA LEU A 47 -7.16 -1.13 7.17
C LEU A 47 -7.01 -1.68 8.58
N ALA A 48 -8.09 -2.13 9.20
CA ALA A 48 -8.10 -2.60 10.59
C ALA A 48 -8.80 -3.95 10.76
N LYS A 49 -9.71 -4.33 9.85
CA LYS A 49 -10.47 -5.57 9.95
C LYS A 49 -9.76 -6.72 9.26
N VAL A 50 -9.90 -7.92 9.83
CA VAL A 50 -9.42 -9.16 9.23
C VAL A 50 -10.06 -9.34 7.85
N GLY A 51 -9.24 -9.65 6.83
CA GLY A 51 -9.71 -9.82 5.45
C GLY A 51 -10.19 -8.53 4.77
N GLU A 52 -9.96 -7.35 5.36
CA GLU A 52 -10.48 -6.09 4.82
C GLU A 52 -9.89 -5.77 3.45
N VAL A 53 -10.77 -5.42 2.52
CA VAL A 53 -10.42 -4.87 1.21
C VAL A 53 -11.06 -3.50 1.08
N LYS A 54 -10.24 -2.48 0.81
CA LYS A 54 -10.71 -1.11 0.63
C LYS A 54 -10.19 -0.55 -0.68
N THR A 55 -11.09 -0.03 -1.51
CA THR A 55 -10.74 0.68 -2.74
C THR A 55 -11.02 2.17 -2.57
N GLN A 56 -10.04 2.99 -2.95
CA GLN A 56 -10.16 4.44 -2.97
C GLN A 56 -9.48 4.98 -4.23
N ARG A 57 -10.28 5.54 -5.14
CA ARG A 57 -9.84 5.95 -6.48
C ARG A 57 -9.16 4.76 -7.21
N ARG A 58 -7.89 4.91 -7.57
CA ARG A 58 -7.06 3.90 -8.26
C ARG A 58 -6.32 2.97 -7.29
N TRP A 59 -6.45 3.17 -5.98
CA TRP A 59 -5.77 2.39 -4.95
C TRP A 59 -6.70 1.32 -4.37
N THR A 60 -6.21 0.09 -4.21
CA THR A 60 -6.90 -0.98 -3.49
C THR A 60 -5.98 -1.61 -2.46
N GLY A 61 -6.29 -1.41 -1.19
CA GLY A 61 -5.57 -2.02 -0.08
C GLY A 61 -6.26 -3.29 0.41
N ARG A 62 -5.47 -4.27 0.85
CA ARG A 62 -5.95 -5.53 1.43
C ARG A 62 -5.21 -5.83 2.71
N LEU A 63 -5.91 -6.26 3.76
CA LEU A 63 -5.32 -6.78 4.99
C LEU A 63 -5.59 -8.27 5.08
N GLY A 64 -4.53 -9.08 5.11
CA GLY A 64 -4.64 -10.53 5.14
C GLY A 64 -5.26 -11.06 6.43
N GLU A 65 -5.72 -12.31 6.38
CA GLU A 65 -6.42 -13.00 7.48
C GLU A 65 -5.62 -13.01 8.80
N SER A 66 -4.30 -13.22 8.72
CA SER A 66 -3.43 -13.22 9.89
C SER A 66 -3.16 -11.81 10.46
N LYS A 67 -3.61 -10.76 9.78
CA LYS A 67 -3.21 -9.37 10.02
C LYS A 67 -1.69 -9.17 10.07
N GLN A 68 -0.89 -10.03 9.44
CA GLN A 68 0.56 -9.89 9.34
C GLN A 68 1.02 -9.46 7.95
N HIS A 69 0.10 -9.50 6.98
CA HIS A 69 0.37 -9.22 5.58
C HIS A 69 -0.64 -8.22 5.05
N SER A 70 -0.18 -7.27 4.26
CA SER A 70 -1.03 -6.37 3.50
C SER A 70 -0.48 -6.14 2.11
N SER A 71 -1.35 -5.83 1.17
CA SER A 71 -0.97 -5.30 -0.14
C SER A 71 -1.69 -4.00 -0.44
N LEU A 72 -1.04 -3.18 -1.28
CA LEU A 72 -1.61 -1.99 -1.88
C LEU A 72 -1.41 -2.09 -3.39
N HIS A 73 -2.51 -2.10 -4.11
CA HIS A 73 -2.55 -2.17 -5.56
C HIS A 73 -2.90 -0.80 -6.15
N LEU A 74 -2.12 -0.35 -7.13
CA LEU A 74 -2.42 0.82 -7.96
C LEU A 74 -2.79 0.35 -9.36
N THR A 75 -3.90 0.87 -9.88
CA THR A 75 -4.24 0.72 -11.30
C THR A 75 -3.82 1.95 -12.10
N ALA A 76 -3.35 1.73 -13.33
CA ALA A 76 -3.00 2.75 -14.30
C ALA A 76 -2.16 3.89 -13.69
N ALA A 77 -0.91 3.58 -13.32
CA ALA A 77 0.03 4.52 -12.70
C ALA A 77 0.13 5.82 -13.52
N GLN A 78 0.24 6.96 -12.83
CA GLN A 78 0.36 8.29 -13.44
C GLN A 78 1.64 8.98 -12.96
N LEU A 79 2.16 9.95 -13.72
CA LEU A 79 3.34 10.72 -13.30
C LEU A 79 3.15 11.42 -11.93
N SER A 80 1.92 11.77 -11.59
CA SER A 80 1.60 12.37 -10.28
C SER A 80 1.68 11.39 -9.11
N ASP A 81 1.84 10.09 -9.37
CA ASP A 81 1.98 9.01 -8.38
C ASP A 81 3.39 8.87 -7.79
N ALA A 82 4.39 9.42 -8.48
CA ALA A 82 5.70 9.67 -7.89
C ALA A 82 5.65 10.72 -6.77
#